data_AF-A0A6G7BZ36-F1
#
_entry.id   AF-A0A6G7BZ36-F1
#
_cell.length_a   1.000
_cell.length_b   1.000
_cell.length_c   1.000
_cell.angle_alpha   90.00
_cell.angle_beta   90.00
_cell.angle_gamma   90.00
#
_symmetry.space_group_name_H-M   'P 1'
#
loop_
_entity.id
_entity.type
_entity.pdbx_description
1 polymer ?
#
loop_
_entity_poly.entity_id
_entity_poly.type
_entity_poly.pdbx_seq_one_letter_code
_entity_poly.pdbx_strand_id
1 'polypeptide(L)'
;MIKFLKTKGTLFLILGILGFIGVAVTVTILGTGHSAPDKLMAIYIGIFGLIPILLLLIIDRICVWKFGPAKVNKIEVYVLTAFILLFVLNWIRLQLQI
;
A
#
# COMPACT_ATOMS: atom_id res chain seq x y z
N MET A 1 20.04 -1.69 11.66
CA MET A 1 18.92 -1.77 10.69
C MET A 1 18.06 -3.02 10.86
N ILE A 2 18.63 -4.24 10.79
CA ILE A 2 17.87 -5.50 10.86
C ILE A 2 17.11 -5.69 12.19
N LYS A 3 17.68 -5.24 13.32
CA LYS A 3 17.04 -5.31 14.65
C LYS A 3 15.79 -4.41 14.77
N PHE A 4 15.69 -3.32 14.00
CA PHE A 4 14.53 -2.43 14.01
C PHE A 4 13.34 -3.05 13.26
N LEU A 5 13.60 -3.62 12.08
CA LEU A 5 12.61 -4.42 11.34
C LEU A 5 12.09 -5.60 12.18
N LYS A 6 12.97 -6.30 12.90
CA LYS A 6 12.60 -7.48 13.69
C LYS A 6 11.74 -7.18 14.93
N THR A 7 11.73 -5.93 15.41
CA THR A 7 11.10 -5.57 16.69
C THR A 7 9.89 -4.62 16.53
N LYS A 8 9.83 -3.81 15.47
CA LYS A 8 8.76 -2.79 15.30
C LYS A 8 8.25 -2.60 13.86
N GLY A 9 8.88 -3.25 12.87
CA GLY A 9 8.47 -3.18 11.47
C GLY A 9 7.35 -4.17 11.19
N THR A 10 6.21 -3.68 10.71
CA THR A 10 5.14 -4.52 10.17
C THR A 10 5.21 -4.52 8.64
N LEU A 11 4.64 -5.54 8.01
CA LEU A 11 4.55 -5.63 6.55
C LEU A 11 3.85 -4.41 5.97
N PHE A 12 2.76 -3.97 6.61
CA PHE A 12 1.99 -2.81 6.15
C PHE A 12 2.75 -1.50 6.29
N LEU A 13 3.63 -1.36 7.30
CA LEU A 13 4.52 -0.21 7.40
C LEU A 13 5.52 -0.17 6.23
N ILE A 14 6.14 -1.30 5.92
CA ILE A 14 7.15 -1.37 4.85
C ILE A 14 6.48 -1.11 3.49
N LEU A 15 5.36 -1.79 3.22
CA LEU A 15 4.59 -1.62 2.00
C LEU A 15 4.00 -0.21 1.89
N GLY A 16 3.55 0.38 3.00
CA GLY A 16 3.03 1.74 3.02
C GLY A 16 4.10 2.78 2.76
N ILE A 17 5.33 2.63 3.29
CA ILE A 17 6.46 3.53 2.97
C ILE A 17 6.84 3.39 1.50
N LEU A 18 6.96 2.17 0.98
CA LEU A 18 7.25 1.92 -0.43
C LEU A 18 6.17 2.51 -1.34
N GLY A 19 4.90 2.34 -0.97
CA GLY A 19 3.75 2.91 -1.68
C GLY A 19 3.76 4.44 -1.66
N PHE A 20 4.10 5.04 -0.51
CA PHE A 20 4.20 6.49 -0.38
C PHE A 20 5.29 7.07 -1.29
N ILE A 21 6.46 6.43 -1.33
CA ILE A 21 7.55 6.82 -2.25
C ILE A 21 7.08 6.67 -3.71
N GLY A 22 6.45 5.54 -4.04
CA GLY A 22 5.90 5.29 -5.37
C GLY A 22 4.96 6.42 -5.79
N VAL A 23 3.94 6.71 -4.99
CA VAL A 23 2.97 7.77 -5.28
C VAL A 23 3.65 9.14 -5.40
N ALA A 24 4.58 9.48 -4.51
CA ALA A 24 5.30 10.75 -4.58
C ALA A 24 6.08 10.89 -5.90
N VAL A 25 6.76 9.83 -6.35
CA VAL A 25 7.46 9.80 -7.64
C VAL A 25 6.47 9.95 -8.80
N THR A 26 5.37 9.20 -8.81
CA THR A 26 4.37 9.26 -9.90
C THR A 26 3.73 10.64 -9.99
N VAL A 27 3.36 11.24 -8.85
CA VAL A 27 2.79 12.59 -8.80
C VAL A 27 3.78 13.62 -9.31
N THR A 28 5.08 13.48 -8.99
CA THR A 28 6.12 14.39 -9.48
C THR A 28 6.29 14.31 -10.99
N ILE A 29 6.33 13.09 -11.54
CA ILE A 29 6.46 12.86 -12.99
C ILE A 29 5.24 13.40 -13.73
N LEU A 30 4.03 13.06 -13.28
CA LEU A 30 2.78 13.50 -13.92
C LEU A 30 2.54 15.01 -13.75
N GLY A 31 2.90 15.58 -12.59
CA GLY A 31 2.74 17.00 -12.32
C GLY A 31 3.67 17.90 -13.14
N THR A 32 4.82 17.36 -13.56
CA THR A 32 5.76 18.03 -14.50
C THR A 32 5.42 17.76 -15.97
N GLY A 33 4.40 16.93 -16.24
CA GLY A 33 3.91 16.63 -17.59
C GLY A 33 3.36 17.87 -18.31
N HIS A 34 3.46 17.85 -19.64
CA HIS A 34 3.03 18.97 -20.49
C HIS A 34 1.52 19.00 -20.74
N SER A 35 0.82 17.89 -20.56
CA SER A 35 -0.61 17.80 -20.88
C SER A 35 -1.51 18.12 -19.67
N ALA A 36 -2.68 18.70 -19.93
CA ALA A 36 -3.69 18.91 -18.89
C ALA A 36 -4.20 17.59 -18.25
N PRO A 37 -4.38 16.48 -19.01
CA PRO A 37 -4.68 15.17 -18.44
C PRO A 37 -3.64 14.66 -17.44
N ASP A 38 -2.33 14.83 -17.71
CA ASP A 38 -1.28 14.36 -16.80
C ASP A 38 -1.37 15.06 -15.44
N LYS A 39 -1.61 16.38 -15.46
CA LYS A 39 -1.75 17.19 -14.23
C LYS A 39 -3.00 16.81 -13.44
N LEU A 40 -4.12 16.54 -14.11
CA LEU A 40 -5.34 16.04 -13.46
C LEU A 40 -5.12 14.66 -12.84
N MET A 41 -4.43 13.77 -13.56
CA MET A 41 -4.09 12.43 -13.07
C MET A 41 -3.13 12.51 -11.87
N ALA A 42 -2.19 13.45 -11.86
CA ALA A 42 -1.31 13.71 -10.71
C ALA A 42 -2.12 14.12 -9.46
N ILE A 43 -3.10 15.02 -9.61
CA ILE A 43 -3.99 15.43 -8.51
C ILE A 43 -4.82 14.25 -8.03
N TYR A 44 -5.40 13.49 -8.96
CA TYR A 44 -6.21 12.31 -8.64
C TYR A 44 -5.40 11.27 -7.85
N ILE A 45 -4.22 10.90 -8.34
CA ILE A 45 -3.32 9.95 -7.69
C ILE A 45 -2.77 10.51 -6.38
N GLY A 46 -2.51 11.82 -6.30
CA GLY A 46 -2.12 12.47 -5.05
C GLY A 46 -3.18 12.28 -3.98
N ILE A 47 -4.43 12.60 -4.27
CA ILE A 47 -5.55 12.51 -3.32
C ILE A 47 -5.90 11.04 -3.01
N PHE A 48 -6.19 10.24 -4.03
CA PHE A 48 -6.66 8.87 -3.87
C PHE A 48 -5.53 7.85 -3.63
N GLY A 49 -4.27 8.24 -3.82
CA GLY A 49 -3.10 7.41 -3.50
C GLY A 49 -2.55 7.73 -2.11
N LEU A 50 -2.26 9.00 -1.80
CA LEU A 50 -1.61 9.35 -0.52
C LEU A 50 -2.54 9.18 0.68
N ILE A 51 -3.81 9.61 0.57
CA ILE A 51 -4.74 9.61 1.71
C ILE A 51 -5.00 8.18 2.21
N PRO A 52 -5.33 7.20 1.36
CA PRO A 52 -5.56 5.83 1.82
C PRO A 52 -4.30 5.19 2.41
N ILE A 53 -3.12 5.44 1.83
CA ILE A 53 -1.84 4.93 2.36
C ILE A 53 -1.57 5.51 3.76
N LEU A 54 -1.78 6.82 3.95
CA LEU A 54 -1.63 7.46 5.25
C LEU A 54 -2.59 6.89 6.30
N LEU A 55 -3.87 6.70 5.94
CA LEU A 55 -4.85 6.08 6.83
C LEU A 55 -4.44 4.66 7.21
N LEU A 56 -3.99 3.85 6.25
CA LEU A 56 -3.52 2.49 6.47
C LEU A 56 -2.32 2.46 7.43
N LEU A 57 -1.34 3.35 7.25
CA LEU A 57 -0.19 3.48 8.15
C LEU A 57 -0.59 3.88 9.57
N ILE A 58 -1.52 4.82 9.72
CA ILE A 58 -2.01 5.26 11.04
C ILE A 58 -2.70 4.09 11.75
N ILE A 59 -3.59 3.37 11.06
CA ILE A 59 -4.32 2.22 11.60
C ILE A 59 -3.34 1.12 12.03
N ASP A 60 -2.37 0.79 11.17
CA ASP A 60 -1.31 -0.18 11.48
C ASP A 60 -0.56 0.21 12.76
N ARG A 61 -0.12 1.48 12.91
CA ARG A 61 0.57 1.92 14.13
C ARG A 61 -0.30 1.82 15.37
N ILE A 62 -1.59 2.16 15.28
CA ILE A 62 -2.56 1.99 16.38
C ILE A 62 -2.70 0.51 16.76
N CYS A 63 -2.82 -0.38 15.78
CA CYS A 63 -2.90 -1.83 15.99
C CYS A 63 -1.63 -2.38 16.65
N VAL A 64 -0.45 -1.95 16.19
CA VAL A 64 0.85 -2.37 16.76
C VAL A 64 0.98 -1.91 18.20
N TRP A 65 0.55 -0.69 18.53
CA TRP A 65 0.57 -0.18 19.90
C TRP A 65 -0.39 -0.96 20.82
N LYS A 66 -1.55 -1.37 20.31
CA LYS A 66 -2.58 -2.07 21.10
C LYS A 66 -2.32 -3.56 21.28
N PHE A 67 -1.89 -4.26 20.22
CA PHE A 67 -1.81 -5.72 20.18
C PHE A 67 -0.39 -6.29 20.12
N GLY A 68 0.60 -5.41 19.92
CA GLY A 68 2.00 -5.77 19.74
C GLY A 68 2.34 -6.19 18.30
N PRO A 69 3.60 -5.96 17.86
CA PRO A 69 4.01 -6.11 16.47
C PRO A 69 3.93 -7.55 15.95
N ALA A 70 4.18 -8.56 16.79
CA ALA A 70 4.18 -9.97 16.37
C ALA A 70 2.79 -10.48 15.97
N LYS A 71 1.75 -10.11 16.73
CA LYS A 71 0.36 -10.52 16.43
C LYS A 71 -0.18 -9.80 15.21
N VAL A 72 0.07 -8.50 15.12
CA VAL A 72 -0.37 -7.67 13.99
C VAL A 72 0.27 -8.13 12.69
N ASN A 73 1.59 -8.34 12.68
CA ASN A 73 2.29 -8.82 11.47
C ASN A 73 1.77 -10.19 11.01
N LYS A 74 1.39 -11.09 11.94
CA LYS A 74 0.78 -12.37 11.56
C LYS A 74 -0.56 -12.19 10.86
N ILE A 75 -1.41 -11.28 11.34
CA ILE A 75 -2.70 -10.94 10.71
C ILE A 75 -2.47 -10.30 9.35
N GLU A 76 -1.53 -9.36 9.24
CA GLU A 76 -1.18 -8.71 7.97
C GLU A 76 -0.74 -9.71 6.90
N VAL A 77 0.06 -10.73 7.27
CA VAL A 77 0.44 -11.81 6.35
C VAL A 77 -0.79 -12.56 5.84
N TYR A 78 -1.75 -12.89 6.70
CA TYR A 78 -2.99 -13.56 6.28
C TYR A 78 -3.82 -12.66 5.35
N VAL A 79 -3.94 -11.38 5.67
CA VAL A 79 -4.65 -10.40 4.83
C VAL A 79 -3.98 -10.30 3.45
N LEU A 80 -2.65 -10.14 3.40
CA LEU A 80 -1.89 -10.08 2.16
C LEU A 80 -2.07 -11.35 1.33
N THR A 81 -1.99 -12.52 1.97
CA THR A 81 -2.16 -13.83 1.31
C THR A 81 -3.57 -13.97 0.75
N ALA A 82 -4.60 -13.54 1.48
CA ALA A 82 -5.98 -13.55 1.00
C ALA A 82 -6.16 -12.64 -0.22
N PHE A 83 -5.57 -11.44 -0.22
CA PHE A 83 -5.60 -10.54 -1.38
C PHE A 83 -4.92 -11.14 -2.61
N ILE A 84 -3.74 -11.75 -2.44
CA ILE A 84 -3.04 -12.44 -3.54
C ILE A 84 -3.90 -13.58 -4.09
N LEU A 85 -4.51 -14.38 -3.21
CA LEU A 85 -5.36 -15.49 -3.62
C LEU A 85 -6.60 -15.01 -4.38
N LEU A 86 -7.28 -13.97 -3.89
CA LEU A 86 -8.40 -13.36 -4.59
C LEU A 86 -7.99 -12.80 -5.96
N PHE A 87 -6.81 -12.17 -6.05
CA PHE A 87 -6.28 -11.66 -7.30
C PHE A 87 -6.06 -12.79 -8.32
N VAL A 88 -5.46 -13.90 -7.89
CA VAL A 88 -5.24 -15.09 -8.74
C VAL A 88 -6.57 -15.72 -9.17
N LEU A 89 -7.53 -15.88 -8.26
CA LEU A 89 -8.86 -16.42 -8.60
C LEU A 89 -9.60 -15.51 -9.58
N ASN A 90 -9.54 -14.20 -9.38
CA ASN A 90 -10.14 -13.23 -10.30
C ASN A 90 -9.46 -13.29 -11.68
N TRP A 91 -8.15 -13.44 -11.72
CA TRP A 91 -7.41 -13.62 -12.97
C TRP A 91 -7.85 -14.88 -13.72
N ILE A 92 -7.93 -16.02 -13.02
CA ILE A 92 -8.42 -17.29 -13.60
C ILE A 92 -9.85 -17.12 -14.12
N ARG A 93 -10.75 -16.49 -13.34
CA ARG A 93 -12.12 -16.20 -13.78
C ARG A 93 -12.12 -15.40 -15.08
N LEU A 94 -11.28 -14.37 -15.19
CA LEU A 94 -11.19 -13.52 -16.37
C LEU A 94 -10.75 -14.32 -17.60
N GLN A 95 -9.78 -15.24 -17.45
CA GLN A 95 -9.30 -16.10 -18.53
C GLN A 95 -10.35 -17.11 -19.00
N LEU A 96 -11.22 -17.58 -18.10
CA LEU A 96 -12.32 -18.50 -18.43
C LEU A 96 -13.50 -17.80 -19.13
N GLN A 97 -13.56 -16.47 -19.10
CA GLN A 97 -14.61 -15.67 -19.76
C GLN A 97 -14.20 -15.20 -21.17
N ILE A 98 -12.97 -15.48 -21.59
CA ILE A 98 -12.42 -15.25 -22.94
C ILE A 98 -12.58 -16.54 -23.74
#